data_AF-A0A3A0GA44-F1
#
_entry.id   AF-A0A3A0GA44-F1
#
_cell.length_a   1.000
_cell.length_b   1.000
_cell.length_c   1.000
_cell.angle_alpha   90.00
_cell.angle_beta   90.00
_cell.angle_gamma   90.00
#
_symmetry.space_group_name_H-M   'P 1'
#
loop_
_entity.id
_entity.type
_entity.pdbx_description
1 polymer ?
#
loop_
_entity_poly.entity_id
_entity_poly.type
_entity_poly.pdbx_seq_one_letter_code
_entity_poly.pdbx_strand_id
1 'polypeptide(L)'
;MSQRLETLCDQTISALVRWDRLKNGGIIDFDLIGARRREGGSFKDRLEALESFKNLFAALNEYKSCDDLALTKALKTKITASIYYLRALLGEDIPFTEYIIRTMGITPAVIPESKLALLRDYLSAKAKALGFANANQAFTVLHRTTQVTKPPEIQACFKKYEQSLVSRTRTKLKIELDLNYEIKFVNENVYWCNWILTEEARIVLKINLYPDHRWYPARVEVLVSHELAGHALQALAWQAGIARGEIPRIWGLLTVFSPEQFILEGVAQALPDFMGPEYLSAEGQLEHLRFCLGVQVKNNIHLAMNSGGHENQQLEIYRSWLPWDGESDEFLLNQFRSMRDQPLLRTYQYIYGVSQLLLSQIARESSASAALKSCYSRVLTPDQLLGQYKLSWPVSN
;
A
#
# COMPACT_ATOMS: atom_id res chain seq x y z
N MET A 1 -13.73 9.98 -27.06
CA MET A 1 -12.58 10.57 -26.35
C MET A 1 -11.77 11.41 -27.33
N SER A 2 -11.42 12.64 -26.97
CA SER A 2 -10.67 13.55 -27.85
C SER A 2 -9.27 13.04 -28.09
N GLN A 3 -8.83 13.02 -29.35
CA GLN A 3 -7.48 12.61 -29.76
C GLN A 3 -6.37 13.32 -28.97
N ARG A 4 -6.56 14.61 -28.63
CA ARG A 4 -5.62 15.39 -27.81
C ARG A 4 -5.46 14.83 -26.38
N LEU A 5 -6.53 14.35 -25.75
CA LEU A 5 -6.48 13.85 -24.38
C LEU A 5 -5.80 12.48 -24.32
N GLU A 6 -6.04 11.64 -25.33
CA GLU A 6 -5.30 10.38 -25.50
C GLU A 6 -3.81 10.62 -25.72
N THR A 7 -3.44 11.60 -26.54
CA THR A 7 -2.03 12.00 -26.71
C THR A 7 -1.40 12.42 -25.38
N LEU A 8 -2.09 13.21 -24.55
CA LEU A 8 -1.60 13.58 -23.22
C LEU A 8 -1.47 12.36 -22.28
N CYS A 9 -2.39 11.40 -22.39
CA CYS A 9 -2.32 10.15 -21.64
C CYS A 9 -1.08 9.34 -22.03
N ASP A 10 -0.85 9.13 -23.33
CA ASP A 10 0.32 8.42 -23.84
C ASP A 10 1.63 9.12 -23.46
N GLN A 11 1.69 10.45 -23.55
CA GLN A 11 2.86 11.22 -23.13
C GLN A 11 3.11 11.11 -21.62
N THR A 12 2.06 11.09 -20.79
CA THR A 12 2.19 10.91 -19.34
C THR A 12 2.70 9.51 -19.00
N ILE A 13 2.18 8.47 -19.67
CA ILE A 13 2.65 7.09 -19.54
C ILE A 13 4.13 6.99 -19.93
N SER A 14 4.51 7.58 -21.07
CA SER A 14 5.90 7.61 -21.53
C SER A 14 6.83 8.31 -20.54
N ALA A 15 6.42 9.47 -20.00
CA ALA A 15 7.18 10.20 -18.98
C ALA A 15 7.38 9.36 -17.71
N LEU A 16 6.34 8.68 -17.21
CA LEU A 16 6.46 7.81 -16.04
C LEU A 16 7.46 6.67 -16.28
N VAL A 17 7.41 6.00 -17.44
CA VAL A 17 8.34 4.91 -17.77
C VAL A 17 9.78 5.41 -17.93
N ARG A 18 9.97 6.55 -18.61
CA ARG A 18 11.31 7.17 -18.78
C ARG A 18 11.92 7.58 -17.45
N TRP A 19 11.10 8.03 -16.50
CA TRP A 19 11.53 8.34 -15.14
C TRP A 19 11.85 7.08 -14.34
N ASP A 20 11.00 6.05 -14.38
CA ASP A 20 11.23 4.78 -13.69
C ASP A 20 12.59 4.15 -14.04
N ARG A 21 13.06 4.34 -15.27
CA ARG A 21 14.37 3.91 -15.78
C ARG A 21 15.57 4.76 -15.37
N LEU A 22 15.37 5.91 -14.73
CA LEU A 22 16.49 6.63 -14.13
C LEU A 22 17.23 5.71 -13.16
N LYS A 23 18.54 5.92 -13.00
CA LYS A 23 19.28 5.26 -11.93
C LYS A 23 18.65 5.66 -10.59
N ASN A 24 18.21 4.68 -9.80
CA ASN A 24 17.41 4.90 -8.58
C ASN A 24 16.05 5.58 -8.86
N GLY A 25 15.47 5.33 -10.04
CA GLY A 25 14.13 5.74 -10.47
C GLY A 25 13.08 4.90 -9.76
N GLY A 26 12.92 3.63 -10.14
CA GLY A 26 12.21 2.60 -9.36
C GLY A 26 10.91 3.08 -8.72
N ILE A 27 10.03 3.69 -9.52
CA ILE A 27 8.81 4.34 -9.03
C ILE A 27 7.54 3.56 -9.36
N ILE A 28 7.59 2.64 -10.31
CA ILE A 28 6.44 1.82 -10.73
C ILE A 28 6.51 0.46 -10.03
N ASP A 29 5.50 0.14 -9.23
CA ASP A 29 5.34 -1.20 -8.68
C ASP A 29 4.77 -2.13 -9.76
N PHE A 30 3.63 -1.74 -10.34
CA PHE A 30 2.93 -2.52 -11.34
C PHE A 30 2.84 -1.79 -12.69
N ASP A 31 3.32 -2.46 -13.73
CA ASP A 31 3.11 -2.13 -15.14
C ASP A 31 2.11 -3.13 -15.73
N LEU A 32 0.84 -2.82 -15.57
CA LEU A 32 -0.29 -3.64 -16.02
C LEU A 32 -0.53 -3.53 -17.53
N ILE A 33 0.10 -2.56 -18.18
CA ILE A 33 -0.07 -2.27 -19.62
C ILE A 33 1.19 -2.58 -20.44
N GLY A 34 2.22 -3.18 -19.83
CA GLY A 34 3.49 -3.49 -20.49
C GLY A 34 4.17 -2.27 -21.12
N ALA A 35 4.01 -1.07 -20.54
CA ALA A 35 4.60 0.15 -21.06
C ALA A 35 6.14 0.13 -20.99
N ARG A 36 6.73 -0.52 -19.96
CA ARG A 36 8.18 -0.70 -19.81
C ARG A 36 8.82 -1.45 -20.97
N ARG A 37 8.07 -2.24 -21.75
CA ARG A 37 8.58 -2.94 -22.94
C ARG A 37 8.47 -2.10 -24.23
N ARG A 38 7.55 -1.12 -24.26
CA ARG A 38 7.20 -0.36 -25.46
C ARG A 38 7.95 0.96 -25.58
N GLU A 39 8.13 1.65 -24.45
CA GLU A 39 8.73 2.98 -24.43
C GLU A 39 10.27 2.91 -24.55
N GLY A 40 10.89 3.89 -25.19
CA GLY A 40 12.35 3.99 -25.36
C GLY A 40 13.01 4.98 -24.38
N GLY A 41 14.26 4.70 -24.00
CA GLY A 41 15.12 5.64 -23.26
C GLY A 41 14.77 5.87 -21.78
N SER A 42 15.56 6.73 -21.14
CA SER A 42 15.30 7.32 -19.82
C SER A 42 15.34 8.84 -19.94
N PHE A 43 14.93 9.56 -18.89
CA PHE A 43 15.38 10.95 -18.76
C PHE A 43 16.90 10.99 -18.50
N LYS A 44 17.53 12.15 -18.69
CA LYS A 44 18.91 12.42 -18.31
C LYS A 44 19.05 12.48 -16.79
N ASP A 45 18.12 13.18 -16.15
CA ASP A 45 18.11 13.43 -14.71
C ASP A 45 16.68 13.75 -14.22
N ARG A 46 16.56 13.98 -12.90
CA ARG A 46 15.28 14.30 -12.25
C ARG A 46 14.74 15.68 -12.63
N LEU A 47 15.59 16.62 -13.04
CA LEU A 47 15.16 17.95 -13.46
C LEU A 47 14.45 17.88 -14.82
N GLU A 48 15.01 17.12 -15.77
CA GLU A 48 14.35 16.88 -17.06
C GLU A 48 12.97 16.21 -16.88
N ALA A 49 12.89 15.22 -15.98
CA ALA A 49 11.62 14.59 -15.63
C ALA A 49 10.61 15.61 -15.07
N LEU A 50 11.05 16.47 -14.14
CA LEU A 50 10.19 17.48 -13.53
C LEU A 50 9.64 18.47 -14.56
N GLU A 51 10.49 18.98 -15.44
CA GLU A 51 10.08 19.91 -16.49
C GLU A 51 9.12 19.23 -17.49
N SER A 52 9.34 17.95 -17.81
CA SER A 52 8.40 17.18 -18.62
C SER A 52 7.01 17.12 -17.99
N PHE A 53 6.90 16.81 -16.69
CA PHE A 53 5.60 16.77 -16.01
C PHE A 53 4.95 18.15 -15.87
N LYS A 54 5.72 19.22 -15.64
CA LYS A 54 5.19 20.60 -15.62
C LYS A 54 4.59 20.99 -16.97
N ASN A 55 5.27 20.67 -18.07
CA ASN A 55 4.77 20.93 -19.43
C ASN A 55 3.47 20.15 -19.71
N LEU A 56 3.41 18.88 -19.31
CA LEU A 56 2.18 18.08 -19.41
C LEU A 56 1.04 18.68 -18.58
N PHE A 57 1.32 19.15 -17.37
CA PHE A 57 0.33 19.81 -16.51
C PHE A 57 -0.21 21.09 -17.15
N ALA A 58 0.66 21.92 -17.72
CA ALA A 58 0.27 23.15 -18.42
C ALA A 58 -0.62 22.82 -19.65
N ALA A 59 -0.20 21.88 -20.50
CA ALA A 59 -0.95 21.45 -21.67
C ALA A 59 -2.34 20.86 -21.33
N LEU A 60 -2.44 20.18 -20.18
CA LEU A 60 -3.70 19.65 -19.65
C LEU A 60 -4.61 20.74 -19.06
N ASN A 61 -4.07 21.83 -18.53
CA ASN A 61 -4.86 22.96 -18.04
C ASN A 61 -5.40 23.85 -19.16
N GLU A 62 -4.72 23.90 -20.30
CA GLU A 62 -5.26 24.54 -21.52
C GLU A 62 -6.40 23.75 -22.17
N TYR A 63 -6.56 22.48 -21.80
CA TYR A 63 -7.61 21.63 -22.30
C TYR A 63 -8.96 22.01 -21.66
N LYS A 64 -9.76 22.80 -22.39
CA LYS A 64 -11.05 23.34 -21.92
C LYS A 64 -12.26 22.41 -22.14
N SER A 65 -12.09 21.29 -22.85
CA SER A 65 -13.21 20.39 -23.16
C SER A 65 -13.58 19.48 -21.99
N CYS A 66 -14.88 19.22 -21.81
CA CYS A 66 -15.42 18.34 -20.78
C CYS A 66 -15.63 16.89 -21.27
N ASP A 67 -15.17 16.53 -22.48
CA ASP A 67 -15.54 15.27 -23.14
C ASP A 67 -15.17 14.00 -22.35
N ASP A 68 -14.14 14.06 -21.50
CA ASP A 68 -13.78 12.98 -20.58
C ASP A 68 -13.21 13.53 -19.26
N LEU A 69 -14.13 13.90 -18.36
CA LEU A 69 -13.81 14.42 -17.03
C LEU A 69 -13.04 13.40 -16.18
N ALA A 70 -13.32 12.10 -16.33
CA ALA A 70 -12.70 11.04 -15.53
C ALA A 70 -11.22 10.88 -15.89
N LEU A 71 -10.89 10.78 -17.18
CA LEU A 71 -9.51 10.71 -17.64
C LEU A 71 -8.74 12.00 -17.33
N THR A 72 -9.36 13.16 -17.52
CA THR A 72 -8.74 14.44 -17.20
C THR A 72 -8.39 14.54 -15.72
N LYS A 73 -9.30 14.12 -14.82
CA LYS A 73 -9.03 14.06 -13.37
C LYS A 73 -7.92 13.07 -13.05
N ALA A 74 -7.91 11.90 -13.68
CA ALA A 74 -6.86 10.89 -13.48
C ALA A 74 -5.47 11.42 -13.87
N LEU A 75 -5.35 12.02 -15.05
CA LEU A 75 -4.10 12.63 -15.53
C LEU A 75 -3.64 13.76 -14.61
N LYS A 76 -4.53 14.69 -14.25
CA LYS A 76 -4.18 15.78 -13.31
C LYS A 76 -3.66 15.25 -11.98
N THR A 77 -4.30 14.21 -11.46
CA THR A 77 -3.92 13.56 -10.19
C THR A 77 -2.52 12.96 -10.29
N LYS A 78 -2.27 12.12 -11.31
CA LYS A 78 -0.97 11.49 -11.53
C LYS A 78 0.16 12.48 -11.77
N ILE A 79 -0.05 13.46 -12.65
CA ILE A 79 0.95 14.48 -12.97
C ILE A 79 1.27 15.34 -11.73
N THR A 80 0.26 15.71 -10.94
CA THR A 80 0.47 16.48 -9.71
C THR A 80 1.32 15.69 -8.71
N ALA A 81 0.97 14.42 -8.46
CA ALA A 81 1.74 13.56 -7.57
C ALA A 81 3.21 13.43 -8.04
N SER A 82 3.42 13.22 -9.34
CA SER A 82 4.76 13.16 -9.96
C SER A 82 5.57 14.44 -9.72
N ILE A 83 4.96 15.61 -9.93
CA ILE A 83 5.63 16.91 -9.72
C ILE A 83 6.07 17.07 -8.26
N TYR A 84 5.17 16.80 -7.30
CA TYR A 84 5.49 16.97 -5.89
C TYR A 84 6.53 15.95 -5.39
N TYR A 85 6.45 14.71 -5.87
CA TYR A 85 7.44 13.69 -5.56
C TYR A 85 8.83 14.04 -6.12
N LEU A 86 8.91 14.52 -7.37
CA LEU A 86 10.16 14.98 -7.97
C LEU A 86 10.77 16.18 -7.26
N ARG A 87 9.94 17.17 -6.89
CA ARG A 87 10.38 18.33 -6.08
C ARG A 87 11.01 17.89 -4.76
N ALA A 88 10.37 16.96 -4.04
CA ALA A 88 10.94 16.40 -2.81
C ALA A 88 12.24 15.62 -3.07
N LEU A 89 12.32 14.82 -4.14
CA LEU A 89 13.55 14.11 -4.54
C LEU A 89 14.69 15.04 -4.97
N LEU A 90 14.38 16.29 -5.33
CA LEU A 90 15.33 17.35 -5.67
C LEU A 90 15.71 18.20 -4.44
N GLY A 91 15.23 17.84 -3.25
CA GLY A 91 15.59 18.48 -1.99
C GLY A 91 14.71 19.67 -1.61
N GLU A 92 13.57 19.87 -2.28
CA GLU A 92 12.64 20.92 -1.88
C GLU A 92 11.92 20.56 -0.58
N ASP A 93 11.96 21.47 0.40
CA ASP A 93 11.28 21.31 1.68
C ASP A 93 9.78 21.64 1.55
N ILE A 94 9.01 20.62 1.16
CA ILE A 94 7.54 20.73 1.04
C ILE A 94 6.90 20.40 2.40
N PRO A 95 6.00 21.25 2.93
CA PRO A 95 5.27 20.95 4.16
C PRO A 95 4.58 19.59 4.11
N PHE A 96 4.65 18.80 5.18
CA PHE A 96 4.19 17.40 5.17
C PHE A 96 2.72 17.26 4.75
N THR A 97 1.85 18.13 5.28
CA THR A 97 0.42 18.13 4.94
C THR A 97 0.20 18.37 3.44
N GLU A 98 0.89 19.36 2.88
CA GLU A 98 0.82 19.64 1.45
C GLU A 98 1.35 18.47 0.63
N TYR A 99 2.49 17.90 1.04
CA TYR A 99 3.12 16.79 0.36
C TYR A 99 2.20 15.58 0.29
N ILE A 100 1.58 15.16 1.39
CA ILE A 100 0.66 14.01 1.44
C ILE A 100 -0.63 14.27 0.67
N ILE A 101 -1.21 15.48 0.76
CA ILE A 101 -2.42 15.82 -0.01
C ILE A 101 -2.13 15.72 -1.52
N ARG A 102 -0.97 16.19 -1.97
CA ARG A 102 -0.62 16.27 -3.39
C ARG A 102 -0.14 14.95 -3.97
N THR A 103 0.44 14.08 -3.16
CA THR A 103 0.93 12.75 -3.56
C THR A 103 -0.11 11.67 -3.31
N MET A 104 -0.70 11.61 -2.12
CA MET A 104 -1.59 10.51 -1.71
C MET A 104 -3.07 10.88 -1.75
N GLY A 105 -3.41 12.16 -1.93
CA GLY A 105 -4.80 12.59 -2.10
C GLY A 105 -5.64 12.56 -0.82
N ILE A 106 -5.00 12.53 0.35
CA ILE A 106 -5.67 12.48 1.66
C ILE A 106 -5.07 13.55 2.58
N THR A 107 -5.91 14.13 3.44
CA THR A 107 -5.42 15.05 4.48
C THR A 107 -4.83 14.23 5.63
N PRO A 108 -3.58 14.47 6.07
CA PRO A 108 -3.04 13.72 7.19
C PRO A 108 -3.81 13.97 8.48
N ALA A 109 -4.03 12.92 9.27
CA ALA A 109 -4.69 13.04 10.56
C ALA A 109 -4.22 12.01 11.59
N VAL A 110 -4.26 12.44 12.85
CA VAL A 110 -3.99 11.59 14.02
C VAL A 110 -5.13 10.59 14.17
N ILE A 111 -4.77 9.32 14.37
CA ILE A 111 -5.72 8.28 14.79
C ILE A 111 -5.93 8.43 16.29
N PRO A 112 -7.18 8.61 16.76
CA PRO A 112 -7.45 8.79 18.19
C PRO A 112 -6.96 7.61 19.03
N GLU A 113 -6.37 7.91 20.20
CA GLU A 113 -5.91 6.87 21.14
C GLU A 113 -7.02 5.91 21.56
N SER A 114 -8.28 6.39 21.61
CA SER A 114 -9.46 5.56 21.86
C SER A 114 -9.60 4.42 20.84
N LYS A 115 -9.32 4.66 19.55
CA LYS A 115 -9.37 3.64 18.49
C LYS A 115 -8.20 2.66 18.63
N LEU A 116 -7.00 3.15 18.95
CA LEU A 116 -5.82 2.31 19.20
C LEU A 116 -6.04 1.39 20.42
N ALA A 117 -6.62 1.93 21.50
CA ALA A 117 -6.94 1.19 22.71
C ALA A 117 -7.95 0.06 22.43
N LEU A 118 -9.04 0.36 21.71
CA LEU A 118 -10.02 -0.67 21.30
C LEU A 118 -9.37 -1.81 20.50
N LEU A 119 -8.45 -1.48 19.58
CA LEU A 119 -7.75 -2.49 18.80
C LEU A 119 -6.81 -3.34 19.66
N ARG A 120 -6.10 -2.71 20.61
CA ARG A 120 -5.27 -3.41 21.60
C ARG A 120 -6.09 -4.33 22.52
N ASP A 121 -7.30 -3.91 22.88
CA ASP A 121 -8.21 -4.72 23.69
C ASP A 121 -8.71 -5.95 22.90
N TYR A 122 -9.06 -5.79 21.62
CA TYR A 122 -9.40 -6.91 20.75
C TYR A 122 -8.25 -7.89 20.56
N LEU A 123 -7.03 -7.39 20.32
CA LEU A 123 -5.82 -8.20 20.25
C LEU A 123 -5.63 -9.01 21.55
N SER A 124 -5.78 -8.35 22.70
CA SER A 124 -5.64 -8.98 24.02
C SER A 124 -6.72 -10.04 24.27
N ALA A 125 -7.96 -9.78 23.86
CA ALA A 125 -9.06 -10.74 23.95
C ALA A 125 -8.81 -11.96 23.06
N LYS A 126 -8.29 -11.78 21.83
CA LYS A 126 -7.93 -12.88 20.94
C LYS A 126 -6.78 -13.73 21.47
N ALA A 127 -5.75 -13.10 22.06
CA ALA A 127 -4.69 -13.83 22.73
C ALA A 127 -5.23 -14.70 23.88
N LYS A 128 -6.16 -14.17 24.69
CA LYS A 128 -6.83 -14.94 25.75
C LYS A 128 -7.66 -16.10 25.22
N ALA A 129 -8.39 -15.90 24.13
CA ALA A 129 -9.17 -16.97 23.51
C ALA A 129 -8.30 -18.13 22.99
N LEU A 130 -7.03 -17.85 22.66
CA LEU A 130 -6.01 -18.84 22.30
C LEU A 130 -5.32 -19.49 23.52
N GLY A 131 -5.74 -19.15 24.75
CA GLY A 131 -5.19 -19.71 25.98
C GLY A 131 -3.95 -18.99 26.52
N PHE A 132 -3.58 -17.83 25.98
CA PHE A 132 -2.48 -17.02 26.51
C PHE A 132 -2.97 -16.02 27.57
N ALA A 133 -2.14 -15.72 28.57
CA ALA A 133 -2.47 -14.73 29.59
C ALA A 133 -2.61 -13.30 29.02
N ASN A 134 -1.79 -12.98 28.01
CA ASN A 134 -1.79 -11.70 27.31
C ASN A 134 -1.13 -11.81 25.92
N ALA A 135 -1.23 -10.74 25.13
CA ALA A 135 -0.62 -10.66 23.79
C ALA A 135 0.91 -10.82 23.82
N ASN A 136 1.59 -10.31 24.84
CA ASN A 136 3.04 -10.44 24.96
C ASN A 136 3.49 -11.91 25.06
N GLN A 137 2.80 -12.70 25.87
CA GLN A 137 3.04 -14.15 25.95
C GLN A 137 2.74 -14.83 24.61
N ALA A 138 1.61 -14.50 23.98
CA ALA A 138 1.22 -15.09 22.69
C ALA A 138 2.31 -14.87 21.63
N PHE A 139 2.74 -13.62 21.40
CA PHE A 139 3.76 -13.32 20.40
C PHE A 139 5.14 -13.84 20.78
N THR A 140 5.50 -13.87 22.06
CA THR A 140 6.75 -14.51 22.50
C THR A 140 6.78 -15.99 22.14
N VAL A 141 5.67 -16.71 22.38
CA VAL A 141 5.56 -18.14 22.05
C VAL A 141 5.56 -18.35 20.54
N LEU A 142 4.69 -17.65 19.80
CA LEU A 142 4.59 -17.76 18.35
C LEU A 142 5.95 -17.47 17.68
N HIS A 143 6.61 -16.37 18.07
CA HIS A 143 7.91 -15.98 17.52
C HIS A 143 9.04 -16.97 17.82
N ARG A 144 8.98 -17.73 18.92
CA ARG A 144 10.06 -18.68 19.30
C ARG A 144 9.83 -20.09 18.79
N THR A 145 8.59 -20.53 18.73
CA THR A 145 8.26 -21.96 18.53
C THR A 145 7.87 -22.32 17.10
N THR A 146 7.52 -21.33 16.27
CA THR A 146 6.93 -21.57 14.94
C THR A 146 7.71 -20.94 13.79
N GLN A 147 8.99 -20.60 14.00
CA GLN A 147 9.77 -19.96 12.94
C GLN A 147 9.97 -20.88 11.73
N VAL A 148 9.82 -20.30 10.54
CA VAL A 148 10.16 -20.94 9.26
C VAL A 148 11.27 -20.14 8.61
N THR A 149 12.51 -20.62 8.71
CA THR A 149 13.71 -19.83 8.33
C THR A 149 14.26 -20.21 6.96
N LYS A 150 13.90 -21.38 6.43
CA LYS A 150 14.43 -21.84 5.14
C LYS A 150 13.52 -21.45 3.99
N PRO A 151 14.07 -20.99 2.85
CA PRO A 151 13.29 -20.60 1.68
C PRO A 151 12.26 -21.65 1.22
N PRO A 152 12.57 -22.97 1.13
CA PRO A 152 11.58 -23.97 0.72
C PRO A 152 10.41 -24.11 1.71
N GLU A 153 10.65 -23.93 3.01
CA GLU A 153 9.63 -24.01 4.06
C GLU A 153 8.68 -22.80 3.98
N ILE A 154 9.24 -21.60 3.80
CA ILE A 154 8.47 -20.37 3.57
C ILE A 154 7.62 -20.53 2.30
N GLN A 155 8.22 -20.97 1.19
CA GLN A 155 7.51 -21.18 -0.07
C GLN A 155 6.37 -22.20 0.06
N ALA A 156 6.58 -23.29 0.79
CA ALA A 156 5.53 -24.27 1.07
C ALA A 156 4.38 -23.66 1.87
N CYS A 157 4.68 -22.80 2.87
CA CYS A 157 3.67 -22.07 3.61
C CYS A 157 2.87 -21.12 2.72
N PHE A 158 3.53 -20.35 1.85
CA PHE A 158 2.85 -19.47 0.88
C PHE A 158 1.88 -20.26 0.00
N LYS A 159 2.33 -21.36 -0.61
CA LYS A 159 1.48 -22.22 -1.45
C LYS A 159 0.28 -22.79 -0.71
N LYS A 160 0.47 -23.22 0.55
CA LYS A 160 -0.60 -23.75 1.39
C LYS A 160 -1.72 -22.72 1.59
N TYR A 161 -1.36 -21.49 1.98
CA TYR A 161 -2.34 -20.45 2.25
C TYR A 161 -2.93 -19.86 0.97
N GLU A 162 -2.16 -19.80 -0.12
CA GLU A 162 -2.61 -19.32 -1.43
C GLU A 162 -3.83 -20.11 -1.90
N GLN A 163 -3.76 -21.44 -1.87
CA GLN A 163 -4.84 -22.33 -2.31
C GLN A 163 -6.19 -22.03 -1.62
N SER A 164 -6.17 -21.60 -0.35
CA SER A 164 -7.38 -21.29 0.41
C SER A 164 -7.80 -19.83 0.29
N LEU A 165 -6.89 -18.88 0.54
CA LEU A 165 -7.20 -17.45 0.64
C LEU A 165 -7.51 -16.83 -0.72
N VAL A 166 -6.70 -17.14 -1.74
CA VAL A 166 -6.89 -16.62 -3.11
C VAL A 166 -8.19 -17.19 -3.69
N SER A 167 -8.44 -18.48 -3.50
CA SER A 167 -9.68 -19.14 -3.96
C SER A 167 -10.93 -18.49 -3.35
N ARG A 168 -10.97 -18.34 -2.02
CA ARG A 168 -12.12 -17.70 -1.33
C ARG A 168 -12.33 -16.26 -1.79
N THR A 169 -11.26 -15.50 -1.99
CA THR A 169 -11.34 -14.11 -2.49
C THR A 169 -11.85 -14.06 -3.93
N ARG A 170 -11.34 -14.91 -4.82
CA ARG A 170 -11.85 -15.06 -6.20
C ARG A 170 -13.32 -15.41 -6.22
N THR A 171 -13.77 -16.37 -5.41
CA THR A 171 -15.18 -16.75 -5.32
C THR A 171 -16.06 -15.58 -4.85
N LYS A 172 -15.65 -14.87 -3.79
CA LYS A 172 -16.42 -13.74 -3.25
C LYS A 172 -16.55 -12.60 -4.27
N LEU A 173 -15.47 -12.32 -5.01
CA LEU A 173 -15.41 -11.23 -5.98
C LEU A 173 -15.84 -11.62 -7.39
N LYS A 174 -16.05 -12.92 -7.65
CA LYS A 174 -16.31 -13.50 -8.97
C LYS A 174 -15.19 -13.16 -9.98
N ILE A 175 -13.94 -13.30 -9.54
CA ILE A 175 -12.76 -13.08 -10.38
C ILE A 175 -12.36 -14.41 -11.06
N GLU A 176 -12.53 -14.45 -12.38
CA GLU A 176 -12.21 -15.60 -13.24
C GLU A 176 -10.81 -15.50 -13.87
N LEU A 177 -9.87 -14.85 -13.18
CA LEU A 177 -8.49 -14.66 -13.64
C LEU A 177 -7.54 -15.57 -12.89
N ASP A 178 -6.62 -16.20 -13.62
CA ASP A 178 -5.61 -17.07 -13.03
C ASP A 178 -4.43 -16.25 -12.50
N LEU A 179 -4.03 -16.59 -11.26
CA LEU A 179 -2.90 -15.97 -10.61
C LEU A 179 -1.62 -16.68 -11.05
N ASN A 180 -0.77 -15.97 -11.80
CA ASN A 180 0.56 -16.43 -12.15
C ASN A 180 1.59 -15.42 -11.62
N TYR A 181 2.51 -15.90 -10.78
CA TYR A 181 3.54 -15.08 -10.17
C TYR A 181 4.81 -15.89 -9.90
N GLU A 182 5.93 -15.19 -9.78
CA GLU A 182 7.22 -15.75 -9.38
C GLU A 182 7.55 -15.36 -7.94
N ILE A 183 8.14 -16.27 -7.17
CA ILE A 183 8.70 -15.95 -5.85
C ILE A 183 10.21 -15.78 -5.99
N LYS A 184 10.73 -14.63 -5.56
CA LYS A 184 12.17 -14.37 -5.45
C LYS A 184 12.55 -14.13 -4.01
N PHE A 185 13.58 -14.82 -3.53
CA PHE A 185 14.15 -14.56 -2.21
C PHE A 185 15.25 -13.51 -2.33
N VAL A 186 15.22 -12.52 -1.44
CA VAL A 186 16.18 -11.42 -1.37
C VAL A 186 16.69 -11.27 0.06
N ASN A 187 17.76 -10.50 0.23
CA ASN A 187 18.36 -10.22 1.54
C ASN A 187 18.77 -8.74 1.60
N GLU A 188 17.80 -7.88 1.84
CA GLU A 188 17.94 -6.43 1.74
C GLU A 188 17.62 -5.78 3.09
N ASN A 189 18.47 -4.87 3.56
CA ASN A 189 18.20 -4.08 4.78
C ASN A 189 17.18 -2.97 4.48
N VAL A 190 15.93 -3.37 4.32
CA VAL A 190 14.80 -2.49 4.01
C VAL A 190 13.62 -2.79 4.93
N TYR A 191 12.73 -1.81 5.05
CA TYR A 191 11.53 -1.89 5.88
C TYR A 191 10.66 -3.12 5.60
N TRP A 192 10.45 -3.44 4.33
CA TRP A 192 9.52 -4.49 3.94
C TRP A 192 10.13 -5.88 4.12
N CYS A 193 9.40 -6.74 4.82
CA CYS A 193 9.69 -8.17 4.87
C CYS A 193 9.35 -8.87 3.55
N ASN A 194 8.44 -8.30 2.76
CA ASN A 194 8.06 -8.76 1.44
C ASN A 194 7.36 -7.63 0.70
N TRP A 195 7.34 -7.73 -0.62
CA TRP A 195 6.58 -6.83 -1.47
C TRP A 195 6.35 -7.50 -2.82
N ILE A 196 5.34 -7.02 -3.52
CA ILE A 196 4.95 -7.51 -4.83
C ILE A 196 5.07 -6.40 -5.88
N LEU A 197 5.52 -6.77 -7.06
CA LEU A 197 5.67 -5.83 -8.17
C LEU A 197 5.54 -6.57 -9.51
N THR A 198 5.71 -5.82 -10.59
CA THR A 198 5.91 -6.39 -11.92
C THR A 198 7.37 -6.25 -12.37
N GLU A 199 7.97 -7.36 -12.78
CA GLU A 199 9.25 -7.38 -13.47
C GLU A 199 9.05 -8.04 -14.83
N GLU A 200 9.51 -7.40 -15.90
CA GLU A 200 9.35 -7.92 -17.27
C GLU A 200 7.90 -8.37 -17.58
N ALA A 201 6.90 -7.58 -17.18
CA ALA A 201 5.47 -7.88 -17.32
C ALA A 201 4.98 -9.19 -16.66
N ARG A 202 5.70 -9.67 -15.63
CA ARG A 202 5.26 -10.76 -14.74
C ARG A 202 5.13 -10.25 -13.33
N ILE A 203 4.16 -10.77 -12.59
CA ILE A 203 4.04 -10.49 -11.15
C ILE A 203 5.16 -11.23 -10.42
N VAL A 204 5.90 -10.53 -9.58
CA VAL A 204 7.00 -11.05 -8.77
C VAL A 204 6.76 -10.69 -7.31
N LEU A 205 6.67 -11.71 -6.46
CA LEU A 205 6.67 -11.58 -5.02
C LEU A 205 8.11 -11.72 -4.52
N LYS A 206 8.64 -10.67 -3.88
CA LYS A 206 9.93 -10.69 -3.21
C LYS A 206 9.75 -11.02 -1.74
N ILE A 207 10.49 -12.01 -1.26
CA ILE A 207 10.52 -12.45 0.13
C ILE A 207 11.89 -12.09 0.71
N ASN A 208 11.91 -11.19 1.70
CA ASN A 208 13.13 -10.68 2.30
C ASN A 208 13.54 -11.52 3.51
N LEU A 209 14.74 -12.10 3.44
CA LEU A 209 15.33 -12.93 4.47
C LEU A 209 16.31 -12.16 5.37
N TYR A 210 16.27 -10.83 5.34
CA TYR A 210 17.08 -10.00 6.23
C TYR A 210 16.85 -10.35 7.71
N PRO A 211 17.88 -10.41 8.57
CA PRO A 211 17.77 -10.97 9.92
C PRO A 211 16.71 -10.36 10.85
N ASP A 212 16.37 -9.08 10.66
CA ASP A 212 15.30 -8.42 11.44
C ASP A 212 13.89 -8.89 11.05
N HIS A 213 13.73 -9.52 9.88
CA HIS A 213 12.46 -10.04 9.40
C HIS A 213 12.22 -11.47 9.89
N ARG A 214 11.17 -11.62 10.71
CA ARG A 214 10.76 -12.90 11.27
C ARG A 214 9.67 -13.55 10.45
N TRP A 215 9.85 -14.83 10.15
CA TRP A 215 8.94 -15.65 9.36
C TRP A 215 8.33 -16.77 10.22
N TYR A 216 7.00 -16.87 10.22
CA TYR A 216 6.22 -17.91 10.90
C TYR A 216 4.86 -18.06 10.21
N PRO A 217 4.17 -19.22 10.32
CA PRO A 217 2.97 -19.52 9.54
C PRO A 217 1.87 -18.46 9.59
N ALA A 218 1.53 -17.92 10.77
CA ALA A 218 0.49 -16.89 10.89
C ALA A 218 0.85 -15.60 10.14
N ARG A 219 2.12 -15.17 10.16
CA ARG A 219 2.58 -14.04 9.36
C ARG A 219 2.50 -14.34 7.87
N VAL A 220 2.92 -15.54 7.46
CA VAL A 220 2.81 -15.96 6.05
C VAL A 220 1.35 -15.96 5.59
N GLU A 221 0.42 -16.40 6.43
CA GLU A 221 -1.02 -16.36 6.13
C GLU A 221 -1.51 -14.92 5.87
N VAL A 222 -1.18 -13.99 6.76
CA VAL A 222 -1.53 -12.56 6.61
C VAL A 222 -0.88 -11.96 5.36
N LEU A 223 0.39 -12.29 5.08
CA LEU A 223 1.09 -11.80 3.90
C LEU A 223 0.54 -12.40 2.60
N VAL A 224 0.10 -13.66 2.59
CA VAL A 224 -0.62 -14.23 1.43
C VAL A 224 -1.95 -13.51 1.21
N SER A 225 -2.68 -13.20 2.29
CA SER A 225 -3.88 -12.37 2.19
C SER A 225 -3.56 -10.99 1.58
N HIS A 226 -2.51 -10.34 2.05
CA HIS A 226 -2.13 -8.99 1.62
C HIS A 226 -1.59 -8.97 0.17
N GLU A 227 -0.55 -9.74 -0.11
CA GLU A 227 0.15 -9.68 -1.41
C GLU A 227 -0.58 -10.41 -2.53
N LEU A 228 -1.09 -11.61 -2.27
CA LEU A 228 -1.65 -12.45 -3.33
C LEU A 228 -3.14 -12.19 -3.49
N ALA A 229 -3.90 -12.32 -2.39
CA ALA A 229 -5.34 -12.12 -2.44
C ALA A 229 -5.72 -10.62 -2.54
N GLY A 230 -4.93 -9.72 -1.94
CA GLY A 230 -5.03 -8.27 -2.09
C GLY A 230 -4.44 -7.81 -3.42
N HIS A 231 -3.13 -7.55 -3.43
CA HIS A 231 -2.44 -6.87 -4.54
C HIS A 231 -2.47 -7.63 -5.86
N ALA A 232 -2.09 -8.92 -5.90
CA ALA A 232 -1.96 -9.65 -7.16
C ALA A 232 -3.32 -9.84 -7.87
N LEU A 233 -4.35 -10.27 -7.13
CA LEU A 233 -5.70 -10.38 -7.67
C LEU A 233 -6.28 -9.02 -8.09
N GLN A 234 -6.03 -7.96 -7.32
CA GLN A 234 -6.46 -6.61 -7.67
C GLN A 234 -5.76 -6.12 -8.94
N ALA A 235 -4.45 -6.31 -9.05
CA ALA A 235 -3.66 -5.99 -10.24
C ALA A 235 -4.17 -6.71 -11.49
N LEU A 236 -4.50 -8.00 -11.40
CA LEU A 236 -5.09 -8.77 -12.49
C LEU A 236 -6.49 -8.25 -12.87
N ALA A 237 -7.34 -7.98 -11.88
CA ALA A 237 -8.67 -7.43 -12.12
C ALA A 237 -8.61 -6.05 -12.79
N TRP A 238 -7.69 -5.20 -12.35
CA TRP A 238 -7.44 -3.90 -12.96
C TRP A 238 -6.87 -4.01 -14.37
N GLN A 239 -5.90 -4.91 -14.60
CA GLN A 239 -5.38 -5.19 -15.94
C GLN A 239 -6.50 -5.60 -16.91
N ALA A 240 -7.40 -6.49 -16.47
CA ALA A 240 -8.55 -6.90 -17.28
C ALA A 240 -9.53 -5.74 -17.52
N GLY A 241 -9.78 -4.90 -16.52
CA GLY A 241 -10.60 -3.69 -16.65
C GLY A 241 -10.00 -2.66 -17.63
N ILE A 242 -8.68 -2.48 -17.61
CA ILE A 242 -7.97 -1.61 -18.57
C ILE A 242 -8.11 -2.16 -19.98
N ALA A 243 -7.93 -3.47 -20.17
CA ALA A 243 -8.08 -4.12 -21.48
C ALA A 243 -9.50 -3.96 -22.06
N ARG A 244 -10.53 -3.91 -21.20
CA ARG A 244 -11.92 -3.64 -21.60
C ARG A 244 -12.27 -2.15 -21.73
N GLY A 245 -11.35 -1.23 -21.41
CA GLY A 245 -11.59 0.21 -21.41
C GLY A 245 -12.44 0.72 -20.24
N GLU A 246 -12.65 -0.10 -19.20
CA GLU A 246 -13.41 0.26 -17.99
C GLU A 246 -12.58 1.08 -17.00
N ILE A 247 -11.25 0.88 -17.04
CA ILE A 247 -10.28 1.62 -16.23
C ILE A 247 -9.36 2.41 -17.16
N PRO A 248 -9.18 3.73 -16.94
CA PRO A 248 -8.26 4.54 -17.73
C PRO A 248 -6.84 3.96 -17.76
N ARG A 249 -6.22 3.90 -18.94
CA ARG A 249 -4.88 3.31 -19.17
C ARG A 249 -3.79 3.88 -18.27
N ILE A 250 -3.88 5.15 -17.89
CA ILE A 250 -2.91 5.79 -16.99
C ILE A 250 -2.81 5.09 -15.63
N TRP A 251 -3.90 4.47 -15.15
CA TRP A 251 -3.90 3.67 -13.93
C TRP A 251 -3.29 2.28 -14.12
N GLY A 252 -2.86 1.93 -15.34
CA GLY A 252 -2.08 0.73 -15.60
C GLY A 252 -0.63 0.83 -15.13
N LEU A 253 -0.17 2.04 -14.75
CA LEU A 253 1.12 2.26 -14.11
C LEU A 253 0.89 2.66 -12.66
N LEU A 254 1.00 1.69 -11.74
CA LEU A 254 0.86 1.93 -10.31
C LEU A 254 2.18 2.46 -9.77
N THR A 255 2.16 3.66 -9.19
CA THR A 255 3.36 4.33 -8.72
C THR A 255 3.35 4.49 -7.21
N VAL A 256 4.50 4.33 -6.57
CA VAL A 256 4.66 4.31 -5.10
C VAL A 256 4.30 5.61 -4.37
N PHE A 257 4.04 6.70 -5.10
CA PHE A 257 3.84 8.04 -4.54
C PHE A 257 2.49 8.67 -4.92
N SER A 258 1.56 7.92 -5.51
CA SER A 258 0.32 8.48 -6.06
C SER A 258 -0.95 7.93 -5.39
N PRO A 259 -2.11 8.62 -5.54
CA PRO A 259 -3.26 8.36 -4.67
C PRO A 259 -3.91 6.98 -4.81
N GLU A 260 -3.64 6.23 -5.88
CA GLU A 260 -4.12 4.86 -6.00
C GLU A 260 -3.49 3.92 -4.97
N GLN A 261 -2.32 4.26 -4.42
CA GLN A 261 -1.71 3.50 -3.33
C GLN A 261 -2.60 3.45 -2.09
N PHE A 262 -3.43 4.49 -1.87
CA PHE A 262 -4.38 4.49 -0.77
C PHE A 262 -5.36 3.31 -0.86
N ILE A 263 -5.94 3.06 -2.04
CA ILE A 263 -6.87 1.94 -2.21
C ILE A 263 -6.14 0.60 -2.33
N LEU A 264 -4.96 0.59 -2.94
CA LEU A 264 -4.11 -0.60 -3.10
C LEU A 264 -3.73 -1.17 -1.73
N GLU A 265 -3.02 -0.40 -0.91
CA GLU A 265 -2.61 -0.82 0.44
C GLU A 265 -3.81 -0.97 1.37
N GLY A 266 -4.80 -0.07 1.28
CA GLY A 266 -5.95 -0.09 2.17
C GLY A 266 -6.78 -1.36 2.04
N VAL A 267 -7.10 -1.80 0.81
CA VAL A 267 -7.89 -3.02 0.62
C VAL A 267 -7.08 -4.27 0.94
N ALA A 268 -5.80 -4.32 0.57
CA ALA A 268 -4.94 -5.46 0.90
C ALA A 268 -4.82 -5.64 2.43
N GLN A 269 -4.71 -4.52 3.16
CA GLN A 269 -4.64 -4.54 4.62
C GLN A 269 -5.97 -4.91 5.27
N ALA A 270 -7.09 -4.38 4.80
CA ALA A 270 -8.41 -4.60 5.38
C ALA A 270 -9.13 -5.84 4.82
N LEU A 271 -8.51 -6.59 3.89
CA LEU A 271 -9.13 -7.75 3.23
C LEU A 271 -9.70 -8.76 4.24
N PRO A 272 -8.99 -9.14 5.34
CA PRO A 272 -9.57 -10.03 6.33
C PRO A 272 -10.88 -9.52 6.95
N ASP A 273 -11.00 -8.21 7.16
CA ASP A 273 -12.22 -7.62 7.73
C ASP A 273 -13.38 -7.70 6.74
N PHE A 274 -13.13 -7.51 5.44
CA PHE A 274 -14.14 -7.70 4.39
C PHE A 274 -14.55 -9.16 4.22
N MET A 275 -13.63 -10.10 4.43
CA MET A 275 -13.86 -11.52 4.21
C MET A 275 -14.59 -12.18 5.39
N GLY A 276 -14.43 -11.66 6.60
CA GLY A 276 -15.10 -12.12 7.81
C GLY A 276 -14.21 -12.97 8.71
N PRO A 277 -14.68 -13.34 9.92
CA PRO A 277 -13.83 -13.93 10.97
C PRO A 277 -13.22 -15.27 10.56
N GLU A 278 -13.91 -16.10 9.77
CA GLU A 278 -13.40 -17.40 9.32
C GLU A 278 -12.37 -17.30 8.18
N TYR A 279 -12.01 -16.08 7.75
CA TYR A 279 -11.08 -15.91 6.64
C TYR A 279 -9.65 -16.30 7.02
N LEU A 280 -9.19 -15.93 8.21
CA LEU A 280 -7.87 -16.31 8.71
C LEU A 280 -8.02 -17.32 9.86
N SER A 281 -6.99 -18.16 10.04
CA SER A 281 -6.84 -18.96 11.26
C SER A 281 -6.86 -18.09 12.52
N ALA A 282 -7.05 -18.69 13.70
CA ALA A 282 -7.10 -17.92 14.94
C ALA A 282 -5.77 -17.18 15.21
N GLU A 283 -4.63 -17.82 14.92
CA GLU A 283 -3.30 -17.21 14.98
C GLU A 283 -3.13 -16.14 13.88
N GLY A 284 -3.64 -16.38 12.67
CA GLY A 284 -3.66 -15.40 11.59
C GLY A 284 -4.48 -14.15 11.92
N GLN A 285 -5.62 -14.30 12.60
CA GLN A 285 -6.42 -13.17 13.11
C GLN A 285 -5.65 -12.37 14.17
N LEU A 286 -4.95 -13.06 15.09
CA LEU A 286 -4.11 -12.40 16.08
C LEU A 286 -2.99 -11.59 15.41
N GLU A 287 -2.36 -12.15 14.38
CA GLU A 287 -1.30 -11.47 13.62
C GLU A 287 -1.82 -10.31 12.76
N HIS A 288 -3.00 -10.45 12.16
CA HIS A 288 -3.68 -9.36 11.44
C HIS A 288 -3.95 -8.17 12.36
N LEU A 289 -4.49 -8.42 13.56
CA LEU A 289 -4.72 -7.38 14.56
C LEU A 289 -3.41 -6.72 15.01
N ARG A 290 -2.33 -7.49 15.17
CA ARG A 290 -0.99 -6.96 15.48
C ARG A 290 -0.54 -6.00 14.40
N PHE A 291 -0.64 -6.41 13.14
CA PHE A 291 -0.25 -5.59 12.00
C PHE A 291 -1.07 -4.29 11.97
N CYS A 292 -2.39 -4.38 12.09
CA CYS A 292 -3.29 -3.22 12.10
C CYS A 292 -2.91 -2.22 13.20
N LEU A 293 -2.67 -2.71 14.43
CA LEU A 293 -2.24 -1.84 15.53
C LEU A 293 -0.88 -1.19 15.22
N GLY A 294 0.06 -1.97 14.67
CA GLY A 294 1.37 -1.51 14.24
C GLY A 294 1.31 -0.32 13.29
N VAL A 295 0.58 -0.45 12.19
CA VAL A 295 0.49 0.63 11.18
C VAL A 295 -0.29 1.84 11.66
N GLN A 296 -1.29 1.67 12.52
CA GLN A 296 -2.03 2.80 13.10
C GLN A 296 -1.20 3.57 14.14
N VAL A 297 -0.38 2.89 14.94
CA VAL A 297 0.59 3.55 15.84
C VAL A 297 1.66 4.27 15.02
N LYS A 298 2.21 3.60 13.99
CA LYS A 298 3.20 4.22 13.08
C LYS A 298 2.63 5.44 12.36
N ASN A 299 1.34 5.50 12.01
CA ASN A 299 0.70 6.71 11.47
C ASN A 299 0.88 7.93 12.40
N ASN A 300 0.62 7.77 13.70
CA ASN A 300 0.74 8.88 14.66
C ASN A 300 2.21 9.29 14.85
N ILE A 301 3.12 8.32 14.87
CA ILE A 301 4.58 8.59 14.89
C ILE A 301 5.00 9.34 13.63
N HIS A 302 4.47 8.97 12.46
CA HIS A 302 4.78 9.63 11.18
C HIS A 302 4.45 11.11 11.21
N LEU A 303 3.29 11.47 11.78
CA LEU A 303 2.86 12.86 11.99
C LEU A 303 3.77 13.60 12.96
N ALA A 304 4.11 12.97 14.08
CA ALA A 304 5.01 13.55 15.08
C ALA A 304 6.40 13.81 14.49
N MET A 305 6.98 12.83 13.79
CA MET A 305 8.29 12.94 13.13
C MET A 305 8.33 14.08 12.10
N ASN A 306 7.25 14.25 11.32
CA ASN A 306 7.13 15.33 10.33
C ASN A 306 6.75 16.68 10.93
N SER A 307 6.49 16.75 12.25
CA SER A 307 6.19 17.97 13.02
C SER A 307 7.32 18.33 13.99
N GLY A 308 8.51 17.75 13.81
CA GLY A 308 9.70 18.02 14.64
C GLY A 308 9.84 17.16 15.90
N GLY A 309 9.08 16.07 16.02
CA GLY A 309 9.18 15.12 17.13
C GLY A 309 10.54 14.40 17.21
N HIS A 310 10.94 14.04 18.43
CA HIS A 310 12.20 13.34 18.69
C HIS A 310 12.04 11.81 18.60
N GLU A 311 12.98 11.15 17.90
CA GLU A 311 12.91 9.71 17.60
C GLU A 311 12.85 8.83 18.85
N ASN A 312 13.64 9.15 19.89
CA ASN A 312 13.64 8.37 21.14
C ASN A 312 12.29 8.45 21.86
N GLN A 313 11.64 9.62 21.86
CA GLN A 313 10.29 9.76 22.41
C GLN A 313 9.28 8.95 21.60
N GLN A 314 9.41 8.93 20.27
CA GLN A 314 8.54 8.14 19.42
C GLN A 314 8.78 6.63 19.59
N LEU A 315 10.02 6.22 19.86
CA LEU A 315 10.35 4.84 20.21
C LEU A 315 9.72 4.41 21.53
N GLU A 316 9.79 5.24 22.57
CA GLU A 316 9.10 4.97 23.84
C GLU A 316 7.59 4.81 23.64
N ILE A 317 6.97 5.71 22.88
CA ILE A 317 5.54 5.62 22.52
C ILE A 317 5.27 4.30 21.77
N TYR A 318 6.07 3.98 20.75
CA TYR A 318 5.92 2.74 19.98
C TYR A 318 5.97 1.50 20.87
N ARG A 319 6.99 1.41 21.74
CA ARG A 319 7.18 0.29 22.67
C ARG A 319 6.07 0.20 23.72
N SER A 320 5.47 1.32 24.12
CA SER A 320 4.32 1.31 25.03
C SER A 320 3.08 0.67 24.42
N TRP A 321 2.90 0.80 23.10
CA TRP A 321 1.79 0.20 22.37
C TRP A 321 2.08 -1.23 21.90
N LEU A 322 3.34 -1.52 21.55
CA LEU A 322 3.78 -2.76 20.92
C LEU A 322 5.00 -3.36 21.64
N PRO A 323 4.91 -3.69 22.95
CA PRO A 323 6.06 -4.15 23.73
C PRO A 323 6.58 -5.54 23.30
N TRP A 324 5.81 -6.28 22.50
CA TRP A 324 6.15 -7.59 21.96
C TRP A 324 6.74 -7.55 20.55
N ASP A 325 6.87 -6.35 19.95
CA ASP A 325 7.45 -6.25 18.63
C ASP A 325 8.94 -6.63 18.64
N GLY A 326 9.32 -7.47 17.68
CA GLY A 326 10.62 -8.12 17.63
C GLY A 326 11.70 -7.33 16.88
N GLU A 327 11.33 -6.21 16.25
CA GLU A 327 12.26 -5.28 15.58
C GLU A 327 13.23 -4.67 16.59
N SER A 328 14.49 -4.45 16.19
CA SER A 328 15.48 -3.80 17.07
C SER A 328 15.20 -2.29 17.20
N ASP A 329 15.62 -1.68 18.31
CA ASP A 329 15.48 -0.23 18.51
C ASP A 329 16.23 0.57 17.43
N GLU A 330 17.42 0.11 17.02
CA GLU A 330 18.19 0.73 15.93
C GLU A 330 17.41 0.69 14.60
N PHE A 331 16.82 -0.45 14.26
CA PHE A 331 16.01 -0.60 13.06
C PHE A 331 14.78 0.33 13.09
N LEU A 332 14.08 0.42 14.23
CA LEU A 332 12.94 1.31 14.42
C LEU A 332 13.32 2.79 14.31
N LEU A 333 14.41 3.21 14.96
CA LEU A 333 14.91 4.59 14.88
C LEU A 333 15.26 4.96 13.43
N ASN A 334 15.90 4.05 12.69
CA ASN A 334 16.19 4.25 11.27
C ASN A 334 14.93 4.36 10.41
N GLN A 335 13.88 3.57 10.70
CA GLN A 335 12.58 3.74 10.05
C GLN A 335 11.97 5.12 10.36
N PHE A 336 11.95 5.54 11.63
CA PHE A 336 11.34 6.82 12.02
C PHE A 336 12.04 8.02 11.39
N ARG A 337 13.38 8.00 11.30
CA ARG A 337 14.15 8.97 10.50
C ARG A 337 13.68 9.00 9.05
N SER A 338 13.54 7.82 8.46
CA SER A 338 13.22 7.67 7.05
C SER A 338 11.81 8.16 6.70
N MET A 339 10.85 8.08 7.62
CA MET A 339 9.51 8.67 7.49
C MET A 339 9.54 10.21 7.33
N ARG A 340 10.63 10.87 7.73
CA ARG A 340 10.87 12.30 7.53
C ARG A 340 11.79 12.54 6.33
N ASP A 341 12.90 11.82 6.26
CA ASP A 341 14.04 12.17 5.42
C ASP A 341 14.00 11.54 4.03
N GLN A 342 13.27 10.45 3.83
CA GLN A 342 13.19 9.78 2.54
C GLN A 342 11.85 10.10 1.84
N PRO A 343 11.83 10.82 0.70
CA PRO A 343 10.58 11.22 0.04
C PRO A 343 9.59 10.08 -0.22
N LEU A 344 10.11 8.88 -0.54
CA LEU A 344 9.33 7.66 -0.70
C LEU A 344 8.62 7.28 0.60
N LEU A 345 9.41 6.99 1.64
CA LEU A 345 8.90 6.49 2.91
C LEU A 345 8.05 7.56 3.62
N ARG A 346 8.36 8.85 3.41
CA ARG A 346 7.57 9.98 3.88
C ARG A 346 6.12 9.95 3.40
N THR A 347 5.80 9.31 2.27
CA THR A 347 4.42 9.18 1.78
C THR A 347 3.90 7.76 1.84
N TYR A 348 4.65 6.80 1.31
CA TYR A 348 4.18 5.43 1.14
C TYR A 348 3.96 4.70 2.46
N GLN A 349 4.79 4.92 3.49
CA GLN A 349 4.54 4.32 4.81
C GLN A 349 3.35 4.95 5.53
N TYR A 350 3.09 6.24 5.28
CA TYR A 350 2.00 6.98 5.93
C TYR A 350 0.63 6.36 5.62
N ILE A 351 0.42 5.98 4.35
CA ILE A 351 -0.91 5.56 3.89
C ILE A 351 -1.39 4.27 4.55
N TYR A 352 -0.51 3.34 4.95
CA TYR A 352 -0.89 2.05 5.53
C TYR A 352 -1.85 2.19 6.71
N GLY A 353 -1.57 3.11 7.64
CA GLY A 353 -2.39 3.28 8.84
C GLY A 353 -3.77 3.88 8.54
N VAL A 354 -3.81 4.96 7.75
CA VAL A 354 -5.06 5.67 7.44
C VAL A 354 -5.97 4.90 6.51
N SER A 355 -5.43 4.26 5.48
CA SER A 355 -6.22 3.50 4.52
C SER A 355 -6.76 2.22 5.15
N GLN A 356 -5.94 1.50 5.94
CA GLN A 356 -6.41 0.33 6.68
C GLN A 356 -7.56 0.69 7.62
N LEU A 357 -7.43 1.75 8.43
CA LEU A 357 -8.49 2.16 9.36
C LEU A 357 -9.81 2.44 8.62
N LEU A 358 -9.74 3.21 7.53
CA LEU A 358 -10.92 3.62 6.78
C LEU A 358 -11.59 2.42 6.08
N LEU A 359 -10.81 1.55 5.44
CA LEU A 359 -11.33 0.39 4.73
C LEU A 359 -11.88 -0.67 5.70
N SER A 360 -11.28 -0.84 6.87
CA SER A 360 -11.81 -1.71 7.93
C SER A 360 -13.11 -1.20 8.53
N GLN A 361 -13.38 0.11 8.51
CA GLN A 361 -14.69 0.67 8.87
C GLN A 361 -15.73 0.32 7.80
N ILE A 362 -15.41 0.54 6.52
CA ILE A 362 -16.29 0.18 5.41
C ILE A 362 -16.62 -1.32 5.42
N ALA A 363 -15.67 -2.17 5.81
CA ALA A 363 -15.86 -3.61 5.92
C ALA A 363 -16.94 -4.03 6.95
N ARG A 364 -17.30 -3.15 7.89
CA ARG A 364 -18.34 -3.39 8.91
C ARG A 364 -19.72 -2.85 8.50
N GLU A 365 -19.79 -2.10 7.42
CA GLU A 365 -21.03 -1.52 6.92
C GLU A 365 -21.82 -2.51 6.06
N SER A 366 -23.13 -2.28 5.93
CA SER A 366 -24.00 -3.07 5.03
C SER A 366 -23.53 -3.05 3.57
N SER A 367 -22.76 -2.03 3.17
CA SER A 367 -22.17 -1.90 1.84
C SER A 367 -20.85 -2.63 1.64
N ALA A 368 -20.34 -3.37 2.63
CA ALA A 368 -18.99 -3.98 2.60
C ALA A 368 -18.71 -4.81 1.33
N SER A 369 -19.66 -5.64 0.90
CA SER A 369 -19.46 -6.47 -0.31
C SER A 369 -19.38 -5.63 -1.59
N ALA A 370 -20.18 -4.58 -1.71
CA ALA A 370 -20.12 -3.66 -2.85
C ALA A 370 -18.82 -2.85 -2.83
N ALA A 371 -18.36 -2.44 -1.65
CA ALA A 371 -17.10 -1.76 -1.46
C ALA A 371 -15.90 -2.61 -1.87
N LEU A 372 -15.82 -3.85 -1.38
CA LEU A 372 -14.75 -4.76 -1.78
C LEU A 372 -14.73 -4.95 -3.30
N LYS A 373 -15.90 -5.20 -3.93
CA LYS A 373 -15.98 -5.33 -5.39
C LYS A 373 -15.51 -4.07 -6.11
N SER A 374 -15.86 -2.88 -5.59
CA SER A 374 -15.42 -1.61 -6.16
C SER A 374 -13.89 -1.45 -6.11
N CYS A 375 -13.25 -1.87 -5.02
CA CYS A 375 -11.78 -1.79 -4.87
C CYS A 375 -11.05 -2.63 -5.95
N TYR A 376 -11.61 -3.78 -6.33
CA TYR A 376 -11.02 -4.66 -7.34
C TYR A 376 -11.42 -4.32 -8.78
N SER A 377 -12.47 -3.52 -8.99
CA SER A 377 -12.98 -3.21 -10.34
C SER A 377 -12.66 -1.79 -10.79
N ARG A 378 -12.26 -0.89 -9.88
CA ARG A 378 -12.01 0.52 -10.18
C ARG A 378 -10.86 1.03 -9.33
N VAL A 379 -10.11 1.98 -9.89
CA VAL A 379 -9.13 2.76 -9.14
C VAL A 379 -9.87 3.95 -8.51
N LEU A 380 -9.99 3.96 -7.19
CA LEU A 380 -10.63 5.02 -6.42
C LEU A 380 -9.58 5.88 -5.74
N THR A 381 -9.62 7.19 -5.95
CA THR A 381 -8.87 8.14 -5.12
C THR A 381 -9.52 8.23 -3.73
N PRO A 382 -8.80 8.71 -2.70
CA PRO A 382 -9.38 8.85 -1.35
C PRO A 382 -10.67 9.68 -1.36
N ASP A 383 -10.70 10.83 -2.04
CA ASP A 383 -11.92 11.64 -2.17
C ASP A 383 -13.10 10.89 -2.79
N GLN A 384 -12.85 10.04 -3.79
CA GLN A 384 -13.90 9.24 -4.43
C GLN A 384 -14.44 8.19 -3.47
N LEU A 385 -13.54 7.55 -2.70
CA LEU A 385 -13.93 6.58 -1.68
C LEU A 385 -14.76 7.24 -0.57
N LEU A 386 -14.28 8.35 -0.01
CA LEU A 386 -14.97 9.11 1.03
C LEU A 386 -16.36 9.58 0.56
N GLY A 387 -16.44 10.14 -0.66
CA GLY A 387 -17.69 10.59 -1.25
C GLY A 387 -18.67 9.44 -1.54
N GLN A 388 -18.19 8.31 -2.08
CA GLN A 388 -19.02 7.17 -2.45
C GLN A 388 -19.65 6.48 -1.24
N TYR A 389 -18.91 6.38 -0.13
CA TYR A 389 -19.37 5.71 1.10
C TYR A 389 -19.78 6.69 2.21
N LYS A 390 -19.91 7.98 1.89
CA LYS A 390 -20.33 9.05 2.81
C LYS A 390 -19.55 9.06 4.13
N LEU A 391 -18.24 8.86 4.04
CA LEU A 391 -17.34 8.83 5.19
C LEU A 391 -16.79 10.23 5.45
N SER A 392 -16.58 10.55 6.72
CA SER A 392 -15.84 11.74 7.13
C SER A 392 -14.39 11.37 7.43
N TRP A 393 -13.45 12.20 6.98
CA TRP A 393 -12.06 12.14 7.39
C TRP A 393 -11.62 13.52 7.92
N PRO A 394 -10.96 13.60 9.10
CA PRO A 394 -10.56 12.50 9.97
C PRO A 394 -11.74 11.71 10.54
N VAL A 395 -11.52 10.43 10.84
CA VAL A 395 -12.51 9.61 11.55
C VAL A 395 -12.77 10.26 12.91
N SER A 396 -14.00 10.73 13.15
CA SER A 396 -14.43 11.19 14.46
C SER A 396 -14.54 10.04 15.47
N ASN A 397 -14.48 10.35 16.77
CA ASN A 397 -14.57 9.36 17.84
C ASN A 397 -15.81 8.46 17.73
#